data_AF-A0A220VBV6-F1
#
_entry.id   AF-A0A220VBV6-F1
#
_cell.length_a   1.000
_cell.length_b   1.000
_cell.length_c   1.000
_cell.angle_alpha   90.00
_cell.angle_beta   90.00
_cell.angle_gamma   90.00
#
_symmetry.space_group_name_H-M   'P 1'
#
loop_
_entity.id
_entity.type
_entity.pdbx_description
1 polymer ?
#
loop_
_entity_poly.entity_id
_entity_poly.type
_entity_poly.pdbx_seq_one_letter_code
_entity_poly.pdbx_strand_id
1 'polypeptide(L)'
;MQKFKFNTKIFKQFAITADIIFESNNGNEAFERFTEEGPFALLPFSDNAMNMVWCLDEREKKVYSSLNDGELISLIQNKFGWKLGKICSVNNIAFYDLKRETIKNFFLIEYLISEVLQIRCIPLQDKVLT
;
A
#
# COMPACT_ATOMS: atom_id res chain seq x y z
N MET A 1 -2.63 -29.59 12.65
CA MET A 1 -2.55 -28.24 12.03
C MET A 1 -1.09 -27.82 11.99
N GLN A 2 -0.44 -27.83 10.82
CA GLN A 2 0.96 -27.40 10.70
C GLN A 2 0.97 -25.86 10.81
N LYS A 3 1.64 -25.31 11.83
CA LYS A 3 1.75 -23.85 11.97
C LYS A 3 2.78 -23.33 10.99
N PHE A 4 2.37 -22.47 10.07
CA PHE A 4 3.29 -21.74 9.21
C PHE A 4 4.21 -20.87 10.07
N LYS A 5 5.53 -21.00 9.86
CA LYS A 5 6.52 -20.16 10.54
C LYS A 5 6.89 -18.99 9.63
N PHE A 6 6.36 -17.82 9.92
CA PHE A 6 6.72 -16.58 9.24
C PHE A 6 7.99 -15.98 9.86
N ASN A 7 8.84 -15.40 9.01
CA ASN A 7 9.90 -14.49 9.41
C ASN A 7 9.41 -13.06 9.19
N THR A 8 9.28 -12.29 10.28
CA THR A 8 8.71 -10.94 10.25
C THR A 8 9.80 -9.90 10.48
N LYS A 9 9.92 -8.92 9.58
CA LYS A 9 10.73 -7.72 9.72
C LYS A 9 9.81 -6.50 9.84
N ILE A 10 9.93 -5.75 10.92
CA ILE A 10 9.18 -4.50 11.15
C ILE A 10 10.02 -3.33 10.62
N PHE A 11 9.40 -2.41 9.88
CA PHE A 11 10.10 -1.30 9.22
C PHE A 11 10.14 0.00 10.02
N LYS A 12 9.56 0.05 11.23
CA LYS A 12 9.43 1.28 12.05
C LYS A 12 8.79 2.45 11.28
N GLN A 13 7.91 2.10 10.37
CA GLN A 13 7.17 3.01 9.52
C GLN A 13 5.70 2.65 9.58
N PHE A 14 4.85 3.63 9.32
CA PHE A 14 3.43 3.42 9.09
C PHE A 14 3.04 4.04 7.74
N ALA A 15 1.93 3.57 7.18
CA ALA A 15 1.32 4.16 6.00
C ALA A 15 -0.04 4.75 6.34
N ILE A 16 -0.31 5.95 5.83
CA ILE A 16 -1.65 6.53 5.75
C ILE A 16 -2.23 6.16 4.39
N THR A 17 -3.43 5.63 4.38
CA THR A 17 -4.22 5.50 3.16
C THR A 17 -5.47 6.36 3.26
N ALA A 18 -5.88 6.97 2.15
CA ALA A 18 -7.10 7.77 2.11
C ALA A 18 -7.59 7.93 0.67
N ASP A 19 -8.88 8.13 0.51
CA ASP A 19 -9.49 8.53 -0.76
C ASP A 19 -9.46 10.05 -0.86
N ILE A 20 -8.79 10.57 -1.89
CA ILE A 20 -8.61 12.00 -2.11
C ILE A 20 -9.43 12.42 -3.31
N ILE A 21 -10.29 13.43 -3.14
CA ILE A 21 -11.04 14.04 -4.24
C ILE A 21 -10.38 15.36 -4.61
N PHE A 22 -10.01 15.49 -5.88
CA PHE A 22 -9.46 16.71 -6.46
C PHE A 22 -10.50 17.51 -7.22
N GLU A 23 -10.21 18.79 -7.44
CA GLU A 23 -11.02 19.69 -8.28
C GLU A 23 -10.96 19.30 -9.76
N SER A 24 -9.80 18.87 -10.26
CA SER A 24 -9.59 18.47 -11.66
C SER A 24 -9.60 16.95 -11.85
N ASN A 25 -9.87 16.51 -13.08
CA ASN A 25 -9.73 15.12 -13.48
C ASN A 25 -8.25 14.68 -13.40
N ASN A 26 -7.99 13.47 -12.91
CA ASN A 26 -6.65 12.90 -12.74
C ASN A 26 -6.04 12.32 -14.02
N GLY A 27 -6.82 12.20 -15.10
CA GLY A 27 -6.37 11.70 -16.40
C GLY A 27 -5.95 10.23 -16.41
N ASN A 28 -6.39 9.44 -15.42
CA ASN A 28 -5.93 8.08 -15.17
C ASN A 28 -4.40 7.98 -15.01
N GLU A 29 -3.73 9.04 -14.53
CA GLU A 29 -2.29 9.06 -14.27
C GLU A 29 -2.02 8.76 -12.79
N ALA A 30 -1.11 7.82 -12.50
CA ALA A 30 -0.62 7.59 -11.15
C ALA A 30 0.59 8.50 -10.84
N PHE A 31 0.71 8.93 -9.59
CA PHE A 31 1.82 9.77 -9.12
C PHE A 31 2.57 9.07 -7.99
N GLU A 32 3.90 9.16 -8.03
CA GLU A 32 4.74 8.74 -6.92
C GLU A 32 5.86 9.76 -6.70
N ARG A 33 6.13 10.05 -5.43
CA ARG A 33 7.28 10.84 -4.99
C ARG A 33 8.01 10.08 -3.89
N PHE A 34 9.32 9.98 -4.05
CA PHE A 34 10.19 9.51 -2.98
C PHE A 34 10.54 10.71 -2.08
N THR A 35 10.08 10.66 -0.84
CA THR A 35 10.35 11.69 0.17
C THR A 35 11.35 11.13 1.18
N GLU A 36 11.89 11.99 2.05
CA GLU A 36 12.85 11.54 3.07
C GLU A 36 12.23 10.54 4.06
N GLU A 37 10.91 10.67 4.29
CA GLU A 37 10.15 9.84 5.22
C GLU A 37 9.69 8.51 4.61
N GLY A 38 9.57 8.46 3.28
CA GLY A 38 9.10 7.29 2.54
C GLY A 38 8.43 7.66 1.20
N PRO A 39 7.88 6.67 0.48
CA PRO A 39 7.09 6.94 -0.70
C PRO A 39 5.76 7.63 -0.35
N PHE A 40 5.38 8.58 -1.20
CA PHE A 40 4.05 9.19 -1.28
C PHE A 40 3.48 8.89 -2.66
N ALA A 41 2.36 8.17 -2.73
CA ALA A 41 1.75 7.76 -3.98
C ALA A 41 0.26 8.12 -4.04
N LEU A 42 -0.23 8.45 -5.24
CA LEU A 42 -1.64 8.65 -5.57
C LEU A 42 -1.99 7.78 -6.78
N LEU A 43 -3.03 6.95 -6.64
CA LEU A 43 -3.46 5.98 -7.62
C LEU A 43 -4.89 6.30 -8.10
N PRO A 44 -5.12 6.54 -9.40
CA PRO A 44 -6.44 6.88 -9.92
C PRO A 44 -7.39 5.71 -9.76
N PHE A 45 -8.63 5.98 -9.34
CA PHE A 45 -9.68 4.95 -9.34
C PHE A 45 -11.04 5.46 -9.86
N SER A 46 -11.23 6.78 -9.95
CA SER A 46 -12.32 7.42 -10.71
C SER A 46 -11.85 8.76 -11.26
N ASP A 47 -12.68 9.49 -12.01
CA ASP A 47 -12.28 10.70 -12.76
C ASP A 47 -11.47 11.72 -11.94
N ASN A 48 -11.94 12.14 -10.76
CA ASN A 48 -11.24 13.11 -9.91
C ASN A 48 -10.85 12.53 -8.54
N ALA A 49 -10.92 11.20 -8.39
CA ALA A 49 -10.63 10.53 -7.13
C ALA A 49 -9.36 9.67 -7.22
N MET A 50 -8.57 9.70 -6.15
CA MET A 50 -7.33 8.95 -6.06
C MET A 50 -7.19 8.25 -4.71
N ASN A 51 -6.66 7.04 -4.70
CA ASN A 51 -6.21 6.35 -3.50
C ASN A 51 -4.80 6.85 -3.16
N MET A 52 -4.63 7.41 -1.97
CA MET A 52 -3.34 7.80 -1.45
C MET A 52 -2.71 6.66 -0.66
N VAL A 53 -1.39 6.50 -0.80
CA VAL A 53 -0.55 5.74 0.13
C VAL A 53 0.63 6.62 0.52
N TRP A 54 0.75 6.96 1.79
CA TRP A 54 1.83 7.83 2.29
C TRP A 54 2.55 7.18 3.46
N CYS A 55 3.81 6.79 3.23
CA CYS A 55 4.67 6.18 4.23
C CYS A 55 5.43 7.25 5.05
N LEU A 56 5.42 7.06 6.37
CA LEU A 56 5.98 7.99 7.35
C LEU A 56 6.67 7.21 8.48
N ASP A 57 7.49 7.90 9.27
CA ASP A 57 8.18 7.31 10.43
C ASP A 57 7.22 7.06 11.59
N GLU A 58 7.32 5.91 12.27
CA GLU A 58 6.42 5.54 13.37
C GLU A 58 6.31 6.59 14.48
N ARG A 59 7.35 7.41 14.68
CA ARG A 59 7.39 8.49 15.68
C ARG A 59 6.34 9.58 15.40
N GLU A 60 5.94 9.76 14.15
CA GLU A 60 4.96 10.78 13.75
C GLU A 60 3.52 10.28 13.81
N LYS A 61 3.29 8.98 13.99
CA LYS A 61 1.96 8.37 13.90
C LYS A 61 0.93 9.06 14.79
N LYS A 62 1.30 9.37 16.04
CA LYS A 62 0.41 10.05 16.98
C LYS A 62 0.01 11.45 16.50
N VAL A 63 0.94 12.17 15.87
CA VAL A 63 0.68 13.51 15.32
C VAL A 63 -0.35 13.40 14.20
N TYR A 64 -0.08 12.55 13.19
CA TYR A 64 -0.98 12.40 12.05
C TYR A 64 -2.36 11.84 12.42
N SER A 65 -2.43 10.89 13.35
CA SER A 65 -3.72 10.36 13.83
C SER A 65 -4.54 11.36 14.66
N SER A 66 -3.96 12.50 15.05
CA SER A 66 -4.66 13.55 15.80
C SER A 66 -5.15 14.71 14.92
N LEU A 67 -4.80 14.70 13.63
CA LEU A 67 -5.19 15.76 12.70
C LEU A 67 -6.67 15.66 12.35
N ASN A 68 -7.30 16.81 12.13
CA ASN A 68 -8.59 16.86 11.44
C ASN A 68 -8.39 16.84 9.92
N ASP A 69 -9.49 16.61 9.18
CA ASP A 69 -9.47 16.52 7.72
C ASP A 69 -8.87 17.75 7.04
N GLY A 70 -9.13 18.96 7.56
CA GLY A 70 -8.61 20.20 6.98
C GLY A 70 -7.10 20.36 7.15
N GLU A 71 -6.57 19.94 8.30
CA GLU A 71 -5.13 19.90 8.55
C GLU A 71 -4.46 18.86 7.64
N LEU A 72 -5.05 17.67 7.53
CA LEU A 72 -4.55 16.62 6.66
C LEU A 72 -4.56 17.04 5.18
N ILE A 73 -5.66 17.64 4.71
CA ILE A 73 -5.77 18.21 3.36
C ILE A 73 -4.64 19.21 3.10
N SER A 74 -4.38 20.10 4.05
CA SER A 74 -3.35 21.13 3.90
C SER A 74 -1.95 20.49 3.78
N LEU A 75 -1.65 19.46 4.57
CA LEU A 75 -0.39 18.73 4.48
C LEU A 75 -0.25 17.99 3.14
N ILE A 76 -1.29 17.27 2.71
CA ILE A 76 -1.30 16.53 1.45
C ILE A 76 -1.14 17.48 0.26
N GLN A 77 -1.88 18.59 0.24
CA GLN A 77 -1.79 19.61 -0.81
C GLN A 77 -0.36 20.18 -0.90
N ASN A 78 0.26 20.46 0.24
CA ASN A 78 1.64 20.97 0.28
C ASN A 78 2.65 19.93 -0.22
N LYS A 79 2.48 18.64 0.11
CA LYS A 79 3.40 17.56 -0.30
C LYS A 79 3.24 17.20 -1.78
N PHE A 80 2.01 17.10 -2.27
CA PHE A 80 1.70 16.75 -3.67
C PHE A 80 1.88 17.94 -4.63
N GLY A 81 1.44 19.12 -4.23
CA GLY A 81 1.36 20.32 -5.07
C GLY A 81 -0.01 20.45 -5.75
N TRP A 82 -0.08 21.25 -6.82
CA TRP A 82 -1.33 21.75 -7.38
C TRP A 82 -1.68 21.21 -8.79
N LYS A 83 -1.01 20.13 -9.25
CA LYS A 83 -1.18 19.59 -10.61
C LYS A 83 -2.64 19.23 -10.93
N LEU A 84 -3.38 18.70 -9.95
CA LEU A 84 -4.79 18.32 -10.06
C LEU A 84 -5.74 19.36 -9.45
N GLY A 85 -5.26 20.58 -9.22
CA GLY A 85 -6.00 21.63 -8.53
C GLY A 85 -6.08 21.41 -7.03
N LYS A 86 -7.12 21.99 -6.42
CA LYS A 86 -7.36 21.91 -4.97
C LYS A 86 -7.89 20.53 -4.57
N ILE A 87 -7.49 20.04 -3.41
CA ILE A 87 -8.12 18.90 -2.74
C ILE A 87 -9.45 19.37 -2.14
N CYS A 88 -10.54 18.75 -2.59
CA CYS A 88 -11.90 19.03 -2.17
C CYS A 88 -12.27 18.29 -0.88
N SER A 89 -11.85 17.03 -0.75
CA SER A 89 -12.10 16.21 0.44
C SER A 89 -11.13 15.05 0.57
N VAL A 90 -11.06 14.51 1.79
CA VAL A 90 -10.38 13.27 2.15
C VAL A 90 -11.38 12.35 2.82
N ASN A 91 -11.39 11.07 2.47
CA ASN A 91 -12.32 10.07 3.00
C ASN A 91 -11.58 8.76 3.28
N ASN A 92 -12.23 7.84 4.00
CA ASN A 92 -11.72 6.48 4.25
C ASN A 92 -10.27 6.43 4.77
N ILE A 93 -9.91 7.36 5.65
CA ILE A 93 -8.56 7.48 6.19
C ILE A 93 -8.26 6.27 7.09
N ALA A 94 -7.16 5.57 6.81
CA ALA A 94 -6.69 4.44 7.60
C ALA A 94 -5.17 4.50 7.80
N PHE A 95 -4.71 3.83 8.87
CA PHE A 95 -3.30 3.81 9.29
C PHE A 95 -2.83 2.37 9.44
N TYR A 96 -1.71 2.02 8.81
CA TYR A 96 -1.16 0.66 8.81
C TYR A 96 0.31 0.64 9.22
N ASP A 97 0.68 -0.21 10.17
CA ASP A 97 2.09 -0.44 10.50
C ASP A 97 2.75 -1.33 9.45
N LEU A 98 3.92 -0.91 8.98
CA LEU A 98 4.61 -1.59 7.88
C LEU A 98 5.52 -2.71 8.41
N LYS A 99 5.24 -3.92 7.94
CA LYS A 99 6.05 -5.11 8.18
C LYS A 99 6.17 -5.94 6.90
N ARG A 100 7.29 -6.64 6.75
CA ARG A 100 7.46 -7.70 5.76
C ARG A 100 7.36 -9.03 6.46
N GLU A 101 6.48 -9.87 5.98
CA GLU A 101 6.41 -11.28 6.38
C GLU A 101 6.93 -12.14 5.24
N THR A 102 7.81 -13.07 5.56
CA THR A 102 8.41 -13.99 4.59
C THR A 102 8.25 -15.41 5.10
N ILE A 103 7.82 -16.30 4.22
CA ILE A 103 7.77 -17.73 4.49
C ILE A 103 8.70 -18.44 3.50
N LYS A 104 9.52 -19.36 4.00
CA LYS A 104 10.50 -20.06 3.15
C LYS A 104 9.84 -21.16 2.31
N ASN A 105 8.84 -21.82 2.89
CA ASN A 105 8.18 -22.98 2.30
C ASN A 105 6.68 -22.73 2.30
N PHE A 106 6.15 -22.36 1.14
CA PHE A 106 4.72 -22.29 0.90
C PHE A 106 4.33 -23.47 0.03
N PHE A 107 3.80 -24.53 0.65
CA PHE A 107 3.28 -25.69 -0.07
C PHE A 107 1.75 -25.58 -0.09
N LEU A 108 1.19 -25.42 -1.29
CA LEU A 108 -0.22 -25.69 -1.54
C LEU A 108 -0.38 -27.21 -1.52
N ILE A 109 -0.94 -27.73 -0.43
CA ILE A 109 -1.50 -29.07 -0.45
C ILE A 109 -2.85 -28.93 -1.15
N GLU A 110 -2.90 -29.24 -2.45
CA GLU A 110 -4.16 -29.49 -3.15
C GLU A 110 -4.82 -30.73 -2.53
N TYR A 111 -5.68 -30.51 -1.54
CA TYR A 111 -6.56 -31.55 -1.00
C TYR A 111 -7.99 -31.16 -1.34
N LEU A 112 -8.44 -31.54 -2.55
CA LEU A 112 -9.78 -32.06 -2.88
C LEU A 112 -10.03 -32.11 -4.40
N ILE A 113 -9.23 -32.88 -5.16
CA ILE A 113 -9.74 -33.66 -6.32
C ILE A 113 -8.94 -34.98 -6.40
N SER A 114 -9.33 -36.00 -5.64
CA SER A 114 -9.18 -37.39 -6.08
C SER A 114 -10.34 -37.61 -7.07
N GLU A 115 -10.17 -38.03 -8.32
CA GLU A 115 -9.26 -39.02 -8.88
C GLU A 115 -8.88 -38.63 -10.32
N VAL A 116 -7.76 -39.19 -10.80
CA VAL A 116 -7.19 -39.14 -12.16
C VAL A 116 -5.96 -38.24 -12.30
N LEU A 117 -4.84 -38.91 -12.60
CA LEU A 117 -3.49 -38.45 -12.98
C LEU A 117 -2.51 -38.18 -11.83
N GLN A 118 -1.58 -39.15 -11.68
CA GLN A 118 -0.30 -38.99 -11.00
C GLN A 118 0.46 -37.80 -11.59
N ILE A 119 0.54 -36.69 -10.87
CA ILE A 119 1.42 -35.58 -11.24
C ILE A 119 2.57 -35.54 -10.24
N ARG A 120 3.78 -35.80 -10.73
CA ARG A 120 5.02 -35.59 -9.98
C ARG A 120 5.20 -34.09 -9.73
N CYS A 121 5.46 -33.73 -8.48
CA CYS A 121 5.90 -32.39 -8.12
C CYS A 121 7.25 -32.10 -8.82
N ILE A 122 7.28 -31.06 -9.66
CA ILE A 122 8.53 -30.49 -10.18
C ILE A 122 8.81 -29.21 -9.37
N PRO A 123 10.00 -29.05 -8.77
CA PRO A 123 10.33 -27.82 -8.06
C PRO A 123 10.34 -26.64 -9.03
N LEU A 124 9.74 -25.52 -8.63
CA LEU A 124 9.88 -24.23 -9.32
C LEU A 124 11.37 -23.86 -9.31
N GLN A 125 12.01 -23.99 -10.46
CA GLN A 125 13.35 -23.45 -10.67
C GLN A 125 13.23 -21.93 -10.82
N ASP A 126 13.92 -21.21 -9.95
CA ASP A 126 14.07 -19.76 -10.00
C ASP A 126 14.64 -19.35 -11.37
N LYS A 127 13.79 -18.78 -12.24
CA LYS A 127 14.28 -18.08 -13.43
C LYS A 127 14.75 -16.69 -13.01
N VAL A 128 16.05 -16.57 -12.82
CA VAL A 128 16.78 -15.29 -12.88
C VAL A 128 16.62 -14.74 -14.30
N LEU A 129 16.04 -13.56 -14.42
CA LEU A 129 15.99 -12.80 -15.68
C LEU A 129 17.32 -12.06 -15.85
N THR A 130 18.08 -12.45 -16.88
CA THR A 130 19.04 -11.57 -17.58
C THR A 130 18.51 -11.30 -18.97
#